data_AF-A0A444ZH96-F1
#
_entry.id   AF-A0A444ZH96-F1
#
_cell.length_a   1.000
_cell.length_b   1.000
_cell.length_c   1.000
_cell.angle_alpha   90.00
_cell.angle_beta   90.00
_cell.angle_gamma   90.00
#
_symmetry.space_group_name_H-M   'P 1'
#
loop_
_entity.id
_entity.type
_entity.pdbx_description
1 polymer ?
#
loop_
_entity_poly.entity_id
_entity_poly.type
_entity_poly.pdbx_seq_one_letter_code
_entity_poly.pdbx_strand_id
1 'polypeptide(L)'
;MEVTWEDEQNINKFRTLNNCFHELEDDIKIANLTIIFSGLISINIDIQYYPWIMYTLAKNTKDEVENRIENMKEVTSHKLTKLDEEKKSVVAQMAELKKILYGKFKDSINLEED
;
A
#
# COMPACT_ATOMS: atom_id res chain seq x y z
N MET A 1 -36.68 13.33 1.41
CA MET A 1 -35.78 12.37 2.06
C MET A 1 -34.79 13.24 2.82
N GLU A 2 -34.92 13.34 4.14
CA GLU A 2 -33.97 14.13 4.93
C GLU A 2 -32.70 13.33 5.12
N VAL A 3 -31.57 13.90 4.71
CA VAL A 3 -30.25 13.35 5.02
C VAL A 3 -30.05 13.53 6.53
N THR A 4 -29.93 12.43 7.27
CA THR A 4 -29.66 12.54 8.70
C THR A 4 -28.18 12.85 8.92
N TRP A 5 -27.83 13.51 10.02
CA TRP A 5 -26.44 13.79 10.40
C TRP A 5 -25.56 12.53 10.43
N GLU A 6 -26.17 11.39 10.78
CA GLU A 6 -25.51 10.09 10.81
C GLU A 6 -25.18 9.57 9.40
N ASP A 7 -25.99 9.94 8.40
CA ASP A 7 -25.73 9.62 7.00
C ASP A 7 -24.61 10.50 6.42
N GLU A 8 -24.54 11.79 6.78
CA GLU A 8 -23.39 12.65 6.43
C GLU A 8 -22.09 12.16 7.07
N GLN A 9 -22.13 11.67 8.31
CA GLN A 9 -20.97 11.03 8.94
C GLN A 9 -20.53 9.78 8.18
N ASN A 10 -21.48 8.92 7.78
CA ASN A 10 -21.16 7.70 7.04
C ASN A 10 -20.56 8.00 5.66
N ILE A 11 -21.02 9.04 4.97
CA ILE A 11 -20.46 9.50 3.69
C ILE A 11 -19.04 10.04 3.87
N ASN A 12 -18.81 10.89 4.87
CA ASN A 12 -17.48 11.41 5.17
C ASN A 12 -16.49 10.29 5.57
N LYS A 13 -16.97 9.31 6.34
CA LYS A 13 -16.19 8.13 6.73
C LYS A 13 -15.84 7.27 5.52
N PHE A 14 -16.80 7.04 4.61
CA PHE A 14 -16.56 6.32 3.37
C PHE A 14 -15.52 7.00 2.49
N ARG A 15 -15.61 8.33 2.31
CA ARG A 15 -14.62 9.11 1.56
C ARG A 15 -13.21 9.03 2.16
N THR A 16 -13.13 9.08 3.50
CA THR A 16 -11.86 8.93 4.22
C THR A 16 -11.26 7.54 4.03
N LEU A 17 -12.10 6.50 4.10
CA LEU A 17 -11.68 5.13 3.86
C LEU A 17 -11.24 4.91 2.41
N ASN A 18 -11.88 5.55 1.43
CA ASN A 18 -11.49 5.44 0.03
C ASN A 18 -10.11 6.08 -0.24
N ASN A 19 -9.86 7.27 0.32
CA ASN A 19 -8.53 7.89 0.26
C ASN A 19 -7.47 6.98 0.90
N CYS A 20 -7.75 6.44 2.09
CA CYS A 20 -6.86 5.52 2.77
C CYS A 20 -6.62 4.24 1.93
N PHE A 21 -7.65 3.73 1.25
CA PHE A 21 -7.51 2.59 0.33
C PHE A 21 -6.55 2.90 -0.82
N HIS A 22 -6.67 4.05 -1.48
CA HIS A 22 -5.77 4.45 -2.56
C HIS A 22 -4.33 4.64 -2.08
N GLU A 23 -4.13 5.27 -0.92
CA GLU A 23 -2.81 5.39 -0.29
C GLU A 23 -2.20 4.01 0.00
N LEU A 24 -2.99 3.08 0.57
CA LEU A 24 -2.56 1.71 0.82
C LEU A 24 -2.21 0.97 -0.48
N GLU A 25 -2.97 1.18 -1.57
CA GLU A 25 -2.66 0.58 -2.88
C GLU A 25 -1.34 1.10 -3.46
N ASP A 26 -1.09 2.39 -3.35
CA ASP A 26 0.14 2.99 -3.84
C ASP A 26 1.34 2.56 -2.99
N ASP A 27 1.18 2.46 -1.67
CA ASP A 27 2.21 1.91 -0.78
C ASP A 27 2.52 0.43 -1.10
N ILE A 28 1.50 -0.38 -1.39
CA ILE A 28 1.69 -1.79 -1.83
C ILE A 28 2.43 -1.85 -3.16
N LYS A 29 2.12 -0.96 -4.13
CA LYS A 29 2.85 -0.90 -5.41
C LYS A 29 4.32 -0.54 -5.18
N ILE A 30 4.60 0.47 -4.34
CA ILE A 30 5.96 0.91 -4.02
C ILE A 30 6.73 -0.23 -3.33
N ALA A 31 6.11 -0.94 -2.38
CA ALA A 31 6.71 -2.07 -1.70
C ALA A 31 7.05 -3.22 -2.67
N ASN A 32 6.15 -3.54 -3.61
CA ASN A 32 6.39 -4.53 -4.66
C ASN A 32 7.55 -4.13 -5.58
N LEU A 33 7.59 -2.87 -6.04
CA LEU A 33 8.70 -2.36 -6.85
C LEU A 33 10.03 -2.43 -6.10
N THR A 34 10.02 -2.15 -4.79
CA THR A 34 11.21 -2.25 -3.94
C THR A 34 11.73 -3.68 -3.83
N ILE A 35 10.83 -4.67 -3.71
CA ILE A 35 11.18 -6.10 -3.70
C ILE A 35 11.74 -6.56 -5.06
N ILE A 36 11.16 -6.10 -6.17
CA ILE A 36 11.67 -6.42 -7.51
C ILE A 36 13.07 -5.82 -7.69
N PHE A 37 13.23 -4.55 -7.31
CA PHE A 37 14.51 -3.85 -7.42
C PHE A 37 15.60 -4.50 -6.56
N SER A 38 15.28 -4.91 -5.32
CA SER A 38 16.23 -5.64 -4.47
C SER A 38 16.64 -6.98 -5.09
N GLY A 39 15.69 -7.72 -5.68
CA GLY A 39 15.98 -8.96 -6.41
C GLY A 39 16.87 -8.76 -7.64
N LEU A 40 16.68 -7.66 -8.39
CA LEU A 40 17.52 -7.33 -9.55
C LEU A 40 18.98 -7.04 -9.15
N ILE A 41 19.19 -6.37 -8.02
CA ILE A 41 20.54 -6.14 -7.46
C ILE A 41 21.19 -7.48 -7.08
N SER A 42 20.44 -8.39 -6.46
CA SER A 42 20.94 -9.74 -6.10
C SER A 42 21.29 -10.62 -7.30
N ILE A 43 20.64 -10.44 -8.45
CA ILE A 43 20.91 -11.22 -9.68
C ILE A 43 22.18 -10.74 -10.41
N ASN A 44 22.89 -9.75 -9.86
CA ASN A 44 24.18 -9.30 -10.38
C ASN A 44 24.04 -8.62 -11.75
N ILE A 45 23.02 -7.75 -11.91
CA ILE A 45 23.10 -6.69 -12.93
C ILE A 45 24.29 -5.83 -12.51
N ASP A 46 25.36 -5.99 -13.29
CA ASP A 46 26.70 -5.45 -13.10
C ASP A 46 26.71 -4.17 -12.25
N ILE A 47 27.13 -4.30 -10.99
CA ILE A 47 27.12 -3.26 -9.95
C ILE A 47 27.82 -1.97 -10.44
N GLN A 48 28.68 -2.10 -11.46
CA GLN A 48 29.28 -1.01 -12.23
C GLN A 48 28.27 0.04 -12.73
N TYR A 49 27.00 -0.32 -12.99
CA TYR A 49 25.97 0.60 -13.48
C TYR A 49 25.25 1.40 -12.39
N TYR A 50 25.52 1.12 -11.11
CA TYR A 50 24.89 1.83 -9.98
C TYR A 50 25.94 2.47 -9.07
N PRO A 51 26.42 3.69 -9.39
CA PRO A 51 27.44 4.40 -8.62
C PRO A 51 27.13 4.55 -7.13
N TRP A 52 25.85 4.65 -6.76
CA TRP A 52 25.42 4.76 -5.37
C TRP A 52 25.62 3.46 -4.57
N ILE A 53 25.45 2.29 -5.21
CA ILE A 53 25.70 0.96 -4.61
C ILE A 53 27.21 0.74 -4.46
N MET A 54 28.00 1.14 -5.46
CA MET A 54 29.45 1.08 -5.38
C MET A 54 30.01 1.98 -4.25
N TYR A 55 29.42 3.15 -4.04
CA TYR A 55 29.79 4.06 -2.95
C TYR A 55 29.47 3.47 -1.56
N THR A 56 28.34 2.76 -1.41
CA THR A 56 27.99 2.10 -0.14
C THR A 56 28.82 0.84 0.10
N LEU A 57 29.16 0.07 -0.94
CA LEU A 57 30.12 -1.04 -0.90
C LEU A 57 31.57 -0.60 -0.66
N ALA A 58 31.95 0.62 -1.05
CA ALA A 58 33.27 1.15 -0.71
C ALA A 58 33.43 1.39 0.81
N LYS A 59 32.32 1.52 1.54
CA LYS A 59 32.28 1.73 2.99
C LYS A 59 31.99 0.47 3.79
N ASN A 60 31.46 -0.59 3.17
CA ASN A 60 30.97 -1.81 3.84
C ASN A 60 31.35 -3.04 3.02
N THR A 61 31.50 -4.20 3.64
CA THR A 61 31.85 -5.41 2.88
C THR A 61 30.71 -5.85 1.94
N LYS A 62 31.02 -6.60 0.88
CA LYS A 62 30.01 -7.15 -0.06
C LYS A 62 28.93 -7.95 0.70
N ASP A 63 29.35 -8.81 1.61
CA ASP A 63 28.47 -9.64 2.44
C ASP A 63 27.53 -8.79 3.31
N GLU A 64 27.99 -7.64 3.81
CA GLU A 64 27.19 -6.73 4.63
C GLU A 64 26.11 -6.01 3.80
N VAL A 65 26.41 -5.67 2.55
CA VAL A 65 25.44 -5.07 1.63
C VAL A 65 24.42 -6.11 1.17
N GLU A 66 24.84 -7.35 0.87
CA GLU A 66 23.93 -8.45 0.53
C GLU A 66 22.99 -8.78 1.68
N ASN A 67 23.51 -8.90 2.90
CA ASN A 67 22.70 -9.14 4.10
C ASN A 67 21.72 -7.98 4.37
N ARG A 68 22.14 -6.73 4.13
CA ARG A 68 21.25 -5.57 4.25
C ARG A 68 20.14 -5.54 3.20
N ILE A 69 20.43 -5.95 1.96
CA ILE A 69 19.43 -6.08 0.89
C ILE A 69 18.44 -7.20 1.23
N GLU A 70 18.92 -8.33 1.74
CA GLU A 70 18.08 -9.45 2.15
C GLU A 70 17.17 -9.09 3.33
N ASN A 71 17.72 -8.45 4.37
CA ASN A 71 16.94 -7.92 5.48
C ASN A 71 15.91 -6.88 5.02
N MET A 72 16.29 -5.98 4.10
CA MET A 72 15.36 -5.01 3.54
C MET A 72 14.22 -5.68 2.76
N LYS A 73 14.50 -6.76 2.02
CA LYS A 73 13.49 -7.56 1.34
C LYS A 73 12.54 -8.24 2.32
N GLU A 74 13.07 -8.83 3.39
CA GLU A 74 12.28 -9.50 4.43
C GLU A 74 11.37 -8.51 5.19
N VAL A 75 11.93 -7.38 5.63
CA VAL A 75 11.17 -6.30 6.29
C VAL A 75 10.09 -5.74 5.37
N THR A 76 10.41 -5.52 4.09
CA THR A 76 9.43 -5.02 3.11
C THR A 76 8.33 -6.06 2.82
N SER A 77 8.67 -7.34 2.75
CA SER A 77 7.69 -8.41 2.61
C SER A 77 6.74 -8.49 3.82
N HIS A 78 7.27 -8.35 5.04
CA HIS A 78 6.45 -8.37 6.24
C HIS A 78 5.53 -7.13 6.32
N LYS A 79 6.04 -5.95 5.95
CA LYS A 79 5.21 -4.74 5.81
C LYS A 79 4.12 -4.92 4.75
N LEU A 80 4.44 -5.54 3.63
CA LEU A 80 3.48 -5.79 2.55
C LEU A 80 2.33 -6.69 3.02
N THR A 81 2.61 -7.73 3.81
CA THR A 81 1.55 -8.57 4.40
C THR A 81 0.63 -7.76 5.32
N LYS A 82 1.20 -6.88 6.17
CA LYS A 82 0.39 -6.02 7.05
C LYS A 82 -0.46 -5.03 6.26
N LEU A 83 0.11 -4.39 5.24
CA LEU A 83 -0.63 -3.48 4.36
C LEU A 83 -1.78 -4.20 3.63
N ASP A 84 -1.58 -5.46 3.22
CA ASP A 84 -2.64 -6.26 2.60
C ASP A 84 -3.76 -6.64 3.59
N GLU A 85 -3.42 -6.94 4.85
CA GLU A 85 -4.39 -7.15 5.93
C GLU A 85 -5.19 -5.87 6.25
N GLU A 86 -4.51 -4.73 6.33
CA GLU A 86 -5.14 -3.41 6.54
C GLU A 86 -6.06 -3.07 5.36
N LYS A 87 -5.61 -3.29 4.12
CA LYS A 87 -6.44 -3.12 2.91
C LYS A 87 -7.70 -3.97 2.97
N LYS A 88 -7.60 -5.24 3.36
CA LYS A 88 -8.76 -6.14 3.52
C LYS A 88 -9.74 -5.63 4.58
N SER A 89 -9.23 -5.11 5.69
CA SER A 89 -10.04 -4.50 6.75
C SER A 89 -10.77 -3.25 6.26
N VAL A 90 -10.08 -2.36 5.53
CA VAL A 90 -10.65 -1.15 4.94
C VAL A 90 -11.74 -1.50 3.93
N VAL A 91 -11.49 -2.48 3.04
CA VAL A 91 -12.48 -2.96 2.07
C VAL A 91 -13.71 -3.56 2.75
N ALA A 92 -13.53 -4.33 3.84
CA ALA A 92 -14.65 -4.88 4.60
C ALA A 92 -15.51 -3.77 5.22
N GLN A 93 -14.88 -2.77 5.85
CA GLN A 93 -15.57 -1.61 6.43
C GLN A 93 -16.28 -0.78 5.35
N MET A 94 -15.65 -0.58 4.20
CA MET A 94 -16.26 0.09 3.04
C MET A 94 -17.47 -0.69 2.50
N ALA A 95 -17.40 -2.03 2.45
CA ALA A 95 -18.50 -2.86 1.98
C ALA A 95 -19.72 -2.82 2.92
N GLU A 96 -19.49 -2.80 4.24
CA GLU A 96 -20.55 -2.60 5.24
C GLU A 96 -21.21 -1.22 5.11
N LEU A 97 -20.38 -0.17 5.01
CA LEU A 97 -20.87 1.20 4.78
C LEU A 97 -21.62 1.33 3.45
N LYS A 98 -21.14 0.70 2.37
CA LYS A 98 -21.82 0.65 1.06
C LYS A 98 -23.21 0.03 1.20
N LYS A 99 -23.36 -1.09 1.93
CA LYS A 99 -24.69 -1.71 2.16
C LYS A 99 -25.65 -0.80 2.93
N ILE A 100 -25.17 -0.13 3.97
CA ILE A 100 -25.99 0.79 4.79
C ILE A 100 -26.45 1.98 3.94
N LEU A 101 -25.52 2.57 3.19
CA LEU A 101 -25.76 3.75 2.37
C LEU A 101 -26.65 3.44 1.16
N TYR A 102 -26.42 2.36 0.41
CA TYR A 102 -27.31 1.95 -0.69
C TYR A 102 -28.68 1.45 -0.20
N GLY A 103 -28.74 0.86 1.01
CA GLY A 103 -30.00 0.44 1.63
C GLY A 103 -30.93 1.62 1.92
N LYS A 104 -30.38 2.77 2.32
CA LYS A 104 -31.13 4.00 2.61
C LYS A 104 -31.30 4.92 1.41
N PHE A 105 -30.26 5.11 0.61
CA PHE A 105 -30.22 6.15 -0.43
C PHE A 105 -30.33 5.63 -1.86
N LYS A 106 -30.23 4.30 -2.10
CA LYS A 106 -30.33 3.65 -3.41
C LYS A 106 -29.65 4.45 -4.54
N ASP A 107 -30.45 5.12 -5.37
CA ASP A 107 -30.02 5.86 -6.58
C ASP A 107 -29.63 7.32 -6.30
N SER A 108 -29.75 7.80 -5.06
CA SER A 108 -29.49 9.19 -4.68
C SER A 108 -28.05 9.46 -4.27
N ILE A 109 -27.20 8.43 -4.20
CA ILE A 109 -25.77 8.56 -3.87
C ILE A 109 -24.93 7.87 -4.94
N ASN A 110 -23.92 8.56 -5.45
CA ASN A 110 -22.86 7.93 -6.24
C ASN A 110 -21.67 7.66 -5.31
N LEU A 111 -21.52 6.41 -4.89
CA LEU A 111 -20.38 5.94 -4.10
C LEU A 111 -19.31 5.26 -4.97
N GLU A 112 -19.48 5.27 -6.29
CA GLU A 112 -18.49 4.78 -7.23
C GLU A 112 -17.64 5.99 -7.66
N GLU A 113 -16.47 6.12 -7.04
CA GLU A 113 -15.36 6.90 -7.60
C GLU A 113 -14.65 5.99 -8.63
N ASP A 114 -14.50 6.51 -9.86
CA ASP A 114 -13.69 5.93 -10.94
C ASP A 114 -12.25 5.59 -10.49
#